data_AF-A0A6I7MHC1-F1
#
_entry.id   AF-A0A6I7MHC1-F1
#
_cell.length_a   1.000
_cell.length_b   1.000
_cell.length_c   1.000
_cell.angle_alpha   90.00
_cell.angle_beta   90.00
_cell.angle_gamma   90.00
#
_symmetry.space_group_name_H-M   'P 1'
#
loop_
_entity.id
_entity.type
_entity.pdbx_description
1 polymer ?
#
loop_
_entity_poly.entity_id
_entity_poly.type
_entity_poly.pdbx_seq_one_letter_code
_entity_poly.pdbx_strand_id
1 'polypeptide(L)' 'MERSIERVPTWALPYMANGDATGLKDKEIKMIDNLLRNRCIELVCPIADSVQGGMPPYYTKDPLFGKATEVEDCIVFYNI' A
#
# COMPACT_ATOMS: atom_id res chain seq x y z
N MET A 1 14.02 1.09 -12.35
CA MET A 1 13.10 0.64 -11.28
C MET A 1 13.63 1.17 -9.96
N GLU A 2 12.98 2.22 -9.46
CA GLU A 2 13.26 2.81 -8.15
C GLU A 2 12.43 2.08 -7.09
N ARG A 3 12.90 2.04 -5.83
CA ARG A 3 12.11 1.49 -4.73
C ARG A 3 12.23 2.34 -3.46
N SER A 4 11.13 2.46 -2.72
CA SER A 4 11.09 3.09 -1.40
C SER A 4 10.34 2.21 -0.40
N ILE A 5 10.43 2.56 0.89
CA ILE A 5 9.57 2.01 1.94
C ILE A 5 8.45 3.01 2.17
N GLU A 6 7.21 2.58 1.96
CA GLU A 6 6.02 3.40 2.13
C GLU A 6 5.09 2.80 3.19
N ARG A 7 4.37 3.69 3.88
CA ARG A 7 3.37 3.34 4.89
C ARG A 7 2.03 3.09 4.22
N VAL A 8 1.77 1.86 3.80
CA VAL A 8 0.58 1.51 3.02
C VAL A 8 -0.60 1.24 3.96
N PRO A 9 -1.77 1.88 3.78
CA PRO A 9 -2.96 1.58 4.56
C PRO A 9 -3.36 0.10 4.49
N THR A 10 -3.57 -0.54 5.64
CA THR A 10 -3.89 -1.99 5.69
C THR A 10 -5.17 -2.34 4.98
N TRP A 11 -6.17 -1.45 5.01
CA TRP A 11 -7.44 -1.64 4.29
C TRP A 11 -7.30 -1.64 2.77
N ALA A 12 -6.22 -1.07 2.22
CA ALA A 12 -5.98 -1.02 0.77
C ALA A 12 -4.90 -2.02 0.31
N LEU A 13 -4.11 -2.55 1.25
CA LEU A 13 -2.97 -3.40 0.96
C LEU A 13 -3.33 -4.68 0.17
N PRO A 14 -4.42 -5.43 0.47
CA PRO A 14 -4.80 -6.60 -0.31
C PRO A 14 -5.06 -6.28 -1.79
N TYR A 15 -5.63 -5.11 -2.06
CA TYR A 15 -5.87 -4.65 -3.43
C TYR A 15 -4.58 -4.22 -4.12
N MET A 16 -3.74 -3.45 -3.45
CA MET A 16 -2.47 -2.97 -4.02
C MET A 16 -1.45 -4.09 -4.25
N ALA A 17 -1.41 -5.11 -3.39
CA ALA A 17 -0.46 -6.22 -3.49
C ALA A 17 -0.97 -7.36 -4.38
N ASN A 18 -2.27 -7.71 -4.27
CA ASN A 18 -2.82 -8.93 -4.87
C ASN A 18 -4.03 -8.69 -5.80
N GLY A 19 -4.49 -7.44 -5.95
CA GLY A 19 -5.69 -7.13 -6.73
C GLY A 19 -7.02 -7.54 -6.07
N ASP A 20 -7.00 -7.88 -4.77
CA ASP A 20 -8.21 -8.23 -4.02
C ASP A 20 -9.01 -6.98 -3.63
N ALA A 21 -10.13 -6.75 -4.31
CA ALA A 21 -11.02 -5.62 -4.07
C ALA A 21 -12.09 -5.88 -2.99
N THR A 22 -12.05 -7.04 -2.33
CA THR A 22 -13.05 -7.41 -1.32
C THR A 22 -13.11 -6.38 -0.19
N GLY A 23 -14.30 -5.87 0.11
CA GLY A 23 -14.51 -4.87 1.16
C GLY A 23 -14.21 -3.41 0.75
N LEU A 24 -13.67 -3.18 -0.46
CA LEU A 24 -13.48 -1.83 -1.00
C LEU A 24 -14.73 -1.34 -1.74
N LYS A 25 -14.95 -0.03 -1.67
CA LYS A 25 -15.99 0.67 -2.46
C LYS A 25 -15.39 1.14 -3.78
N ASP A 26 -16.22 1.31 -4.81
CA ASP A 26 -15.79 1.81 -6.13
C ASP A 26 -14.99 3.12 -6.07
N LYS A 27 -15.32 4.01 -5.12
CA LYS A 27 -14.60 5.27 -4.92
C LYS A 27 -13.18 5.06 -4.35
N GLU A 28 -13.00 4.05 -3.51
CA GLU A 28 -11.71 3.69 -2.90
C GLU A 28 -10.84 3.00 -3.94
N ILE A 29 -11.41 2.09 -4.72
CA ILE A 29 -10.74 1.45 -5.87
C ILE A 29 -10.22 2.53 -6.84
N LYS A 30 -11.08 3.45 -7.29
CA LYS A 30 -10.67 4.56 -8.16
C LYS A 30 -9.57 5.44 -7.56
N MET A 31 -9.62 5.67 -6.24
CA MET A 31 -8.59 6.45 -5.56
C MET A 31 -7.25 5.73 -5.59
N ILE A 32 -7.23 4.42 -5.33
CA ILE A 32 -6.03 3.59 -5.36
C ILE A 32 -5.49 3.49 -6.79
N ASP A 33 -6.33 3.23 -7.79
CA ASP A 33 -5.93 3.17 -9.20
C ASP A 33 -5.26 4.46 -9.66
N ASN A 34 -5.86 5.61 -9.32
CA ASN A 34 -5.29 6.91 -9.66
C ASN A 34 -3.94 7.12 -8.96
N LEU A 35 -3.77 6.70 -7.72
CA LEU A 35 -2.50 6.79 -7.01
C LEU A 35 -1.42 5.94 -7.69
N LEU A 36 -1.73 4.67 -7.98
CA LEU A 36 -0.80 3.74 -8.63
C LEU A 36 -0.33 4.30 -9.97
N ARG A 37 -1.27 4.84 -10.76
CA ARG A 37 -0.99 5.42 -12.07
C ARG A 37 -0.21 6.73 -11.99
N ASN A 38 -0.58 7.63 -11.09
CA ASN A 38 0.06 8.95 -10.96
C ASN A 38 1.49 8.86 -10.41
N ARG A 39 1.75 7.88 -9.55
CA ARG A 39 3.09 7.64 -8.99
C ARG A 39 3.90 6.60 -9.77
N CYS A 40 3.34 6.03 -10.85
CA CYS A 40 3.94 4.93 -11.60
C CYS A 40 4.34 3.74 -10.70
N ILE A 41 3.50 3.39 -9.72
CA ILE A 41 3.73 2.23 -8.85
C ILE A 41 3.42 0.96 -9.64
N GLU A 42 4.37 0.04 -9.67
CA GLU A 42 4.27 -1.24 -10.38
C GLU A 42 4.00 -2.40 -9.42
N LEU A 43 4.63 -2.39 -8.24
CA LEU A 43 4.53 -3.50 -7.28
C LEU A 43 4.58 -2.99 -5.85
N VAL A 44 3.79 -3.62 -4.98
CA VAL A 44 3.77 -3.37 -3.53
C VAL A 44 4.00 -4.68 -2.79
N CYS A 45 5.04 -4.73 -1.96
CA CYS A 45 5.39 -5.92 -1.18
C CYS A 45 5.41 -5.60 0.32
N PRO A 46 4.55 -6.20 1.15
CA PRO A 46 4.63 -6.08 2.60
C PRO A 46 5.98 -6.57 3.12
N ILE A 47 6.62 -5.81 4.02
CA ILE A 47 7.89 -6.24 4.62
C ILE A 47 7.67 -7.43 5.56
N ALA A 48 6.48 -7.54 6.17
CA ALA A 48 6.13 -8.63 7.05
C ALA A 48 6.24 -10.02 6.40
N ASP A 49 5.90 -10.12 5.12
CA ASP A 49 6.03 -11.37 4.36
C ASP A 49 7.48 -11.69 3.94
N SER A 50 8.36 -10.69 3.99
CA SER A 50 9.77 -10.83 3.57
C SER A 50 10.72 -11.20 4.73
N VAL A 51 10.30 -11.00 5.98
CA VAL A 51 11.15 -11.25 7.16
C VAL A 51 10.34 -11.92 8.27
N GLN A 52 10.79 -13.08 8.74
CA GLN A 52 10.21 -13.75 9.91
C GLN A 52 10.31 -12.83 11.13
N GLY A 53 9.16 -12.38 11.65
CA GLY A 53 9.10 -11.39 12.74
C GLY A 53 8.95 -9.93 12.28
N GLY A 54 8.44 -9.70 11.07
CA GLY A 54 8.09 -8.35 10.60
C GLY A 54 7.19 -7.58 11.57
N MET A 55 7.26 -6.25 11.48
CA MET A 55 6.50 -5.37 12.38
C MET A 55 5.00 -5.56 12.13
N PRO A 56 4.19 -5.77 13.19
CA PRO A 56 2.74 -5.80 13.03
C PRO A 56 2.22 -4.45 12.52
N PRO A 57 1.00 -4.43 11.95
CA PRO A 57 0.33 -3.18 11.59
C PRO A 57 0.35 -2.15 12.73
N TYR A 58 0.51 -0.89 12.38
CA TYR A 58 0.55 0.20 13.37
C TYR A 58 -0.18 1.45 12.88
N TYR A 59 -0.68 2.26 13.80
CA TYR A 59 -1.40 3.48 13.45
C TYR A 59 -0.46 4.64 13.12
N THR A 60 -0.73 5.35 12.03
CA THR A 60 -0.03 6.60 11.67
C THR A 60 -1.00 7.72 11.29
N LYS A 61 -0.57 8.96 11.50
CA LYS A 61 -1.26 10.16 11.02
C LYS A 61 -0.93 10.50 9.57
N ASP A 62 0.13 9.91 9.03
CA ASP A 62 0.73 10.24 7.74
C ASP A 62 0.97 8.95 6.92
N PRO A 63 -0.11 8.33 6.40
CA PRO A 63 -0.01 7.19 5.48
C PRO A 63 0.37 7.64 4.07
N LEU A 64 0.75 6.70 3.20
CA LEU A 64 1.04 6.94 1.78
C LEU A 64 -0.08 7.73 1.07
N PHE A 65 -1.33 7.47 1.44
CA PHE A 65 -2.50 8.18 0.94
C PHE A 65 -3.68 8.08 1.91
N GLY A 66 -4.66 8.98 1.73
CA GLY A 66 -5.89 8.97 2.51
C GLY A 66 -5.75 9.66 3.86
N LYS A 67 -6.52 9.18 4.85
CA LYS A 67 -6.56 9.73 6.21
C LYS A 67 -5.76 8.85 7.16
N ALA A 68 -5.40 9.41 8.32
CA ALA A 68 -4.78 8.70 9.43
C ALA A 68 -5.45 7.35 9.72
N THR A 69 -4.68 6.28 9.67
CA THR A 69 -5.17 4.90 9.67
C THR A 69 -4.07 3.93 10.10
N GLU A 70 -4.42 2.65 10.21
CA GLU A 70 -3.47 1.57 10.39
C GLU A 70 -2.73 1.27 9.08
N VAL A 71 -1.42 1.10 9.15
CA VAL A 71 -0.52 0.87 8.01
C VAL A 71 0.41 -0.30 8.25
N GLU A 72 0.93 -0.83 7.16
CA GLU A 72 2.10 -1.69 7.12
C GLU A 72 3.19 -1.05 6.25
N ASP A 73 4.44 -1.21 6.68
CA ASP A 73 5.57 -0.78 5.86
C ASP A 73 5.76 -1.76 4.70
N CYS A 74 5.68 -1.22 3.48
CA CYS A 74 5.80 -1.99 2.25
C CYS A 74 6.96 -1.47 1.40
N ILE A 75 7.66 -2.38 0.73
CA ILE A 75 8.57 -2.04 -0.35
C ILE A 75 7.71 -1.74 -1.59
N VAL A 76 7.78 -0.51 -2.08
CA VAL A 76 7.06 -0.07 -3.27
C VAL A 76 8.04 0.12 -4.42
N PHE A 77 7.74 -0.49 -5.56
CA PHE A 77 8.55 -0.38 -6.78
C PHE A 77 7.88 0.57 -7.76
N TYR A 78 8.69 1.46 -8.33
CA TYR A 78 8.27 2.50 -9.26
C TYR A 78 8.87 2.27 -10.65
N ASN A 79 8.03 2.44 -11.66
CA ASN A 79 8.38 2.43 -13.07
C ASN A 79 8.41 3.86 -13.61
N ILE A 80 9.45 4.59 -13.23
CA ILE A 80 9.76 5.96 -13.68
C ILE A 80 10.50 5.99 -15.01
#